data_AF-A0AAD7C0J1-F1
#
_entry.id   AF-A0AAD7C0J1-F1
#
_cell.length_a   1.000
_cell.length_b   1.000
_cell.length_c   1.000
_cell.angle_alpha   90.00
_cell.angle_beta   90.00
_cell.angle_gamma   90.00
#
_symmetry.space_group_name_H-M   'P 1'
#
loop_
_entity.id
_entity.type
_entity.pdbx_description
1 polymer ?
#
loop_
_entity_poly.entity_id
_entity_poly.type
_entity_poly.pdbx_seq_one_letter_code
_entity_poly.pdbx_strand_id
1 'polypeptide(L)'
;LGRSTAPYSLLIRTAGLQNISMTDAFFVGTRNMGPAVTIGSGVHTQTLYQETKANGKIVVAPTAATVCPAGGYVQGAGHSALSPLFGLAADNVLEFHIVVASGELLQVNSISHPDLFYALRGGGAGSWGVIFFATFRTFPTFDEAFSVIQIAASSNAAMGATVHAL
;
A
#
# COMPACT_ATOMS: atom_id res chain seq x y z
N LEU A 1 7.53 0.13 16.67
CA LEU A 1 7.41 1.60 16.81
C LEU A 1 6.19 2.06 17.61
N GLY A 2 5.11 1.27 17.76
CA GLY A 2 3.98 1.65 18.62
C GLY A 2 3.15 2.87 18.15
N ARG A 3 3.27 3.27 16.88
CA ARG A 3 2.70 4.52 16.34
C ARG A 3 1.16 4.54 16.21
N SER A 4 0.46 3.47 16.56
CA SER A 4 -0.99 3.33 16.46
C SER A 4 -1.66 3.10 17.81
N THR A 5 -0.97 3.41 18.90
CA THR A 5 -1.47 3.34 20.28
C THR A 5 -0.77 4.39 21.13
N ALA A 6 -1.48 4.97 22.07
CA ALA A 6 -0.91 5.86 23.08
C ALA A 6 -1.80 5.85 24.33
N PRO A 7 -1.22 5.81 25.54
CA PRO A 7 -2.01 5.90 26.77
C PRO A 7 -2.74 7.25 26.84
N TYR A 8 -3.95 7.23 27.39
CA TYR A 8 -4.79 8.42 27.57
C TYR A 8 -5.11 9.20 26.28
N SER A 9 -5.12 8.51 25.13
CA SER A 9 -5.48 9.10 23.83
C SER A 9 -6.86 8.65 23.35
N LEU A 10 -7.43 9.39 22.40
CA LEU A 10 -8.58 8.97 21.62
C LEU A 10 -8.11 8.27 20.34
N LEU A 11 -8.55 7.03 20.12
CA LEU A 11 -8.21 6.27 18.92
C LEU A 11 -9.18 6.58 17.78
N ILE A 12 -8.66 7.12 16.67
CA ILE A 12 -9.38 7.16 15.40
C ILE A 12 -9.21 5.82 14.71
N ARG A 13 -10.21 4.93 14.86
CA ARG A 13 -10.16 3.56 14.31
C ARG A 13 -10.74 3.52 12.90
N THR A 14 -9.88 3.43 11.89
CA THR A 14 -10.29 3.33 10.48
C THR A 14 -10.65 1.92 10.01
N ALA A 15 -10.51 0.90 10.86
CA ALA A 15 -10.75 -0.50 10.49
C ALA A 15 -12.19 -0.84 10.08
N GLY A 16 -13.16 0.07 10.23
CA GLY A 16 -14.51 -0.08 9.67
C GLY A 16 -14.63 0.32 8.20
N LEU A 17 -13.63 0.99 7.64
CA LEU A 17 -13.63 1.47 6.26
C LEU A 17 -13.19 0.35 5.31
N GLN A 18 -14.15 -0.47 4.90
CA GLN A 18 -13.94 -1.71 4.14
C GLN A 18 -14.34 -1.62 2.65
N ASN A 19 -14.70 -0.44 2.15
CA ASN A 19 -15.13 -0.31 0.75
C ASN A 19 -13.97 -0.59 -0.21
N ILE A 20 -14.29 -1.26 -1.32
CA ILE A 20 -13.39 -1.54 -2.44
C ILE A 20 -14.15 -1.20 -3.72
N SER A 21 -13.52 -0.47 -4.63
CA SER A 21 -14.09 -0.12 -5.94
C SER A 21 -13.03 -0.19 -7.01
N MET A 22 -13.33 -0.86 -8.13
CA MET A 22 -12.45 -1.02 -9.28
C MET A 22 -12.87 -0.05 -10.39
N THR A 23 -11.90 0.47 -11.14
CA THR A 23 -12.14 1.23 -12.37
C THR A 23 -11.14 0.82 -13.45
N ASP A 24 -11.57 0.80 -14.71
CA ASP A 24 -10.70 0.55 -15.86
C ASP A 24 -9.91 1.80 -16.29
N ALA A 25 -10.41 2.99 -15.94
CA ALA A 25 -9.79 4.26 -16.26
C ALA A 25 -9.95 5.24 -15.10
N PHE A 26 -8.89 5.40 -14.31
CA PHE A 26 -8.81 6.41 -13.26
C PHE A 26 -8.20 7.70 -13.80
N PHE A 27 -8.81 8.84 -13.53
CA PHE A 27 -8.33 10.14 -14.02
C PHE A 27 -7.79 11.00 -12.88
N VAL A 28 -6.64 11.62 -13.10
CA VAL A 28 -6.14 12.71 -12.27
C VAL A 28 -6.13 13.97 -13.13
N GLY A 29 -7.07 14.87 -12.86
CA GLY A 29 -7.40 15.98 -13.77
C GLY A 29 -7.88 15.44 -15.11
N THR A 30 -7.19 15.80 -16.20
CA THR A 30 -7.50 15.32 -17.54
C THR A 30 -6.70 14.07 -17.95
N ARG A 31 -5.75 13.62 -17.12
CA ARG A 31 -4.86 12.51 -17.45
C ARG A 31 -5.46 11.17 -17.02
N ASN A 32 -5.64 10.26 -17.96
CA ASN A 32 -5.95 8.86 -17.66
C ASN A 32 -4.70 8.15 -17.10
N MET A 33 -4.85 7.56 -15.92
CA MET A 33 -3.82 6.83 -15.19
C MET A 33 -3.94 5.31 -15.37
N GLY A 34 -4.94 4.85 -16.12
CA GLY A 34 -5.21 3.43 -16.37
C GLY A 34 -6.09 2.79 -15.29
N PRO A 35 -6.13 1.46 -15.22
CA PRO A 35 -6.98 0.73 -14.29
C PRO A 35 -6.48 0.88 -12.85
N ALA A 36 -7.42 1.02 -11.92
CA ALA A 36 -7.12 1.29 -10.52
C ALA A 36 -8.13 0.65 -9.57
N VAL A 37 -7.73 0.57 -8.30
CA VAL A 37 -8.58 0.14 -7.20
C VAL A 37 -8.56 1.20 -6.10
N THR A 38 -9.73 1.67 -5.70
CA THR A 38 -9.92 2.55 -4.54
C THR A 38 -10.34 1.69 -3.36
N ILE A 39 -9.59 1.78 -2.26
CA ILE A 39 -9.85 1.01 -1.04
C ILE A 39 -9.97 1.90 0.19
N GLY A 40 -10.85 1.50 1.11
CA GLY A 40 -10.90 2.06 2.45
C GLY A 40 -9.63 1.76 3.23
N SER A 41 -9.25 2.67 4.13
CA SER A 41 -8.01 2.51 4.92
C SER A 41 -8.03 1.36 5.93
N GLY A 42 -9.21 0.74 6.13
CA GLY A 42 -9.39 -0.47 6.91
C GLY A 42 -9.26 -1.78 6.11
N VAL A 43 -9.22 -1.73 4.77
CA VAL A 43 -9.19 -2.94 3.93
C VAL A 43 -7.88 -3.70 4.15
N HIS A 44 -7.99 -4.96 4.54
CA HIS A 44 -6.84 -5.86 4.65
C HIS A 44 -6.40 -6.39 3.28
N THR A 45 -5.11 -6.70 3.19
CA THR A 45 -4.46 -7.18 1.96
C THR A 45 -5.12 -8.44 1.39
N GLN A 46 -5.53 -9.38 2.24
CA GLN A 46 -6.20 -10.60 1.80
C GLN A 46 -7.50 -10.28 1.03
N THR A 47 -8.34 -9.41 1.57
CA THR A 47 -9.60 -8.99 0.93
C THR A 47 -9.32 -8.24 -0.36
N LEU A 48 -8.34 -7.32 -0.36
CA LEU A 48 -7.92 -6.62 -1.57
C LEU A 48 -7.51 -7.61 -2.68
N TYR A 49 -6.64 -8.58 -2.38
CA TYR A 49 -6.20 -9.54 -3.38
C TYR A 49 -7.31 -10.46 -3.88
N GLN A 50 -8.26 -10.85 -3.02
CA GLN A 50 -9.44 -11.62 -3.44
C GLN A 50 -10.25 -10.84 -4.49
N GLU A 51 -10.53 -9.57 -4.23
CA GLU A 51 -11.29 -8.71 -5.14
C GLU A 51 -10.53 -8.42 -6.45
N THR A 52 -9.24 -8.04 -6.38
CA THR A 52 -8.48 -7.74 -7.60
C THR A 52 -8.31 -8.99 -8.45
N LYS A 53 -8.03 -10.15 -7.84
CA LYS A 53 -7.89 -11.43 -8.56
C LYS A 53 -9.19 -11.83 -9.27
N ALA A 54 -10.34 -11.65 -8.63
CA ALA A 54 -11.65 -11.91 -9.26
C ALA A 54 -11.88 -11.06 -10.52
N ASN A 55 -11.21 -9.91 -10.62
CA ASN A 55 -11.25 -9.00 -11.77
C ASN A 55 -10.06 -9.17 -12.74
N GLY A 56 -9.25 -10.24 -12.61
CA GLY A 56 -8.07 -10.46 -13.47
C GLY A 56 -6.98 -9.41 -13.27
N LYS A 57 -6.93 -8.80 -12.08
CA LYS A 57 -5.97 -7.75 -11.72
C LYS A 57 -5.08 -8.17 -10.55
N ILE A 58 -3.90 -7.59 -10.53
CA ILE A 58 -2.98 -7.59 -9.39
C ILE A 58 -2.68 -6.15 -8.97
N VAL A 59 -2.21 -5.99 -7.74
CA VAL A 59 -1.89 -4.70 -7.12
C VAL A 59 -0.63 -4.84 -6.28
N VAL A 60 0.22 -3.80 -6.25
CA VAL A 60 1.42 -3.78 -5.40
C VAL A 60 1.00 -3.60 -3.95
N ALA A 61 0.89 -4.69 -3.20
CA ALA A 61 0.46 -4.71 -1.81
C ALA A 61 1.38 -5.58 -0.94
N PRO A 62 1.23 -5.55 0.40
CA PRO A 62 2.05 -6.33 1.33
C PRO A 62 1.95 -7.84 1.06
N THR A 63 2.89 -8.62 1.58
CA THR A 63 2.76 -10.09 1.60
C THR A 63 1.92 -10.58 2.78
N ALA A 64 1.94 -9.85 3.91
CA ALA A 64 1.16 -10.18 5.09
C ALA A 64 -0.33 -9.88 4.90
N ALA A 65 -1.16 -10.93 4.99
CA ALA A 65 -2.60 -10.91 4.73
C ALA A 65 -3.38 -9.83 5.49
N THR A 66 -2.99 -9.55 6.74
CA THR A 66 -3.71 -8.67 7.66
C THR A 66 -3.25 -7.21 7.63
N VAL A 67 -2.22 -6.87 6.86
CA VAL A 67 -1.78 -5.47 6.72
C VAL A 67 -2.82 -4.70 5.89
N CYS A 68 -3.12 -3.46 6.28
CA CYS A 68 -3.96 -2.56 5.47
C CYS A 68 -3.10 -1.75 4.49
N PRO A 69 -3.24 -1.93 3.15
CA PRO A 69 -2.37 -1.26 2.19
C PRO A 69 -2.50 0.27 2.20
N ALA A 70 -3.72 0.79 2.35
CA ALA A 70 -4.01 2.22 2.44
C ALA A 70 -3.65 2.86 3.81
N GLY A 71 -3.18 2.06 4.77
CA GLY A 71 -2.77 2.52 6.09
C GLY A 71 -1.31 2.95 6.15
N GLY A 72 -0.61 2.50 7.19
CA GLY A 72 0.81 2.81 7.40
C GLY A 72 1.76 2.23 6.35
N TYR A 73 1.32 1.21 5.60
CA TYR A 73 2.13 0.52 4.60
C TYR A 73 2.52 1.44 3.44
N VAL A 74 1.56 1.99 2.69
CA VAL A 74 1.86 2.89 1.57
C VAL A 74 2.56 4.18 2.04
N GLN A 75 2.15 4.70 3.20
CA GLN A 75 2.74 5.89 3.78
C GLN A 75 4.20 5.68 4.20
N GLY A 76 4.59 4.44 4.53
CA GLY A 76 5.97 4.04 4.80
C GLY A 76 6.71 3.48 3.58
N ALA A 77 6.30 3.86 2.36
CA ALA A 77 6.73 3.35 1.05
C ALA A 77 6.06 2.05 0.61
N GLY A 78 6.17 0.97 1.40
CA GLY A 78 5.47 -0.30 1.17
C GLY A 78 6.10 -1.19 0.09
N HIS A 79 6.92 -2.15 0.53
CA HIS A 79 7.54 -3.15 -0.35
C HIS A 79 6.59 -4.31 -0.66
N SER A 80 6.76 -4.92 -1.83
CA SER A 80 6.01 -6.09 -2.29
C SER A 80 6.92 -7.09 -3.00
N ALA A 81 6.46 -8.33 -3.13
CA ALA A 81 7.09 -9.30 -4.05
C ALA A 81 7.07 -8.78 -5.50
N LEU A 82 6.12 -7.91 -5.83
CA LEU A 82 5.96 -7.28 -7.13
C LEU A 82 6.84 -6.03 -7.32
N SER A 83 7.54 -5.57 -6.28
CA SER A 83 8.28 -4.31 -6.35
C SER A 83 9.40 -4.26 -7.38
N PRO A 84 10.15 -5.33 -7.67
CA PRO A 84 11.12 -5.34 -8.76
C PRO A 84 10.50 -5.07 -10.15
N LEU A 85 9.20 -5.37 -10.34
CA LEU A 85 8.50 -5.18 -11.61
C LEU A 85 7.78 -3.84 -11.69
N PHE A 86 7.14 -3.42 -10.59
CA PHE A 86 6.21 -2.29 -10.61
C PHE A 86 6.55 -1.16 -9.62
N GLY A 87 7.65 -1.27 -8.88
CA GLY A 87 8.03 -0.30 -7.84
C GLY A 87 7.33 -0.53 -6.49
N LEU A 88 7.49 0.41 -5.58
CA LEU A 88 6.88 0.34 -4.24
C LEU A 88 5.40 0.72 -4.30
N ALA A 89 4.65 0.45 -3.23
CA ALA A 89 3.25 0.87 -3.15
C ALA A 89 3.10 2.40 -3.24
N ALA A 90 4.05 3.15 -2.69
CA ALA A 90 4.14 4.61 -2.83
C ALA A 90 4.32 5.08 -4.28
N ASP A 91 4.95 4.29 -5.15
CA ASP A 91 5.06 4.60 -6.58
C ASP A 91 3.74 4.36 -7.33
N ASN A 92 2.88 3.52 -6.75
CA ASN A 92 1.66 3.01 -7.37
C ASN A 92 0.37 3.64 -6.85
N VAL A 93 0.41 4.41 -5.76
CA VAL A 93 -0.75 5.16 -5.31
C VAL A 93 -0.97 6.41 -6.17
N LEU A 94 -2.22 6.64 -6.55
CA LEU A 94 -2.67 7.68 -7.48
C LEU A 94 -3.33 8.84 -6.75
N GLU A 95 -4.02 8.55 -5.66
CA GLU A 95 -4.82 9.51 -4.91
C GLU A 95 -5.07 9.03 -3.48
N PHE A 96 -5.19 9.98 -2.55
CA PHE A 96 -5.68 9.77 -1.20
C PHE A 96 -6.87 10.66 -0.93
N HIS A 97 -7.83 10.16 -0.16
CA HIS A 97 -8.80 11.01 0.51
C HIS A 97 -8.46 11.03 2.01
N ILE A 98 -8.25 12.24 2.52
CA ILE A 98 -7.67 12.47 3.85
C ILE A 98 -8.44 13.56 4.58
N VAL A 99 -8.64 13.40 5.89
CA VAL A 99 -9.05 14.49 6.78
C VAL A 99 -7.80 15.06 7.43
N VAL A 100 -7.51 16.33 7.17
CA VAL A 100 -6.34 17.03 7.74
C VAL A 100 -6.66 17.59 9.13
N ALA A 101 -5.65 18.11 9.82
CA ALA A 101 -5.79 18.59 11.21
C ALA A 101 -6.82 19.73 11.38
N SER A 102 -7.08 20.52 10.34
CA SER A 102 -8.16 21.53 10.35
C SER A 102 -9.57 20.93 10.34
N GLY A 103 -9.71 19.62 10.11
CA GLY A 103 -10.99 18.95 9.92
C GLY A 103 -11.49 18.93 8.48
N GLU A 104 -10.76 19.55 7.55
CA GLU A 104 -11.12 19.58 6.13
C GLU A 104 -10.88 18.21 5.47
N LEU A 105 -11.81 17.82 4.61
CA LEU A 105 -11.69 16.64 3.76
C LEU A 105 -11.03 17.04 2.44
N LEU A 106 -9.86 16.48 2.17
CA LEU A 106 -9.08 16.75 0.97
C LEU A 106 -9.00 15.51 0.07
N GLN A 107 -9.13 15.76 -1.23
CA GLN A 107 -8.69 14.85 -2.29
C GLN A 107 -7.27 15.25 -2.71
N VAL A 108 -6.32 14.35 -2.48
CA VAL A 108 -4.88 14.62 -2.60
C VAL A 108 -4.26 13.72 -3.66
N ASN A 109 -3.67 14.31 -4.69
CA ASN A 109 -3.06 13.60 -5.81
C ASN A 109 -1.95 14.47 -6.45
N SER A 110 -1.44 14.10 -7.62
CA SER A 110 -0.33 14.81 -8.26
C SER A 110 -0.65 16.22 -8.75
N ILE A 111 -1.92 16.64 -8.76
CA ILE A 111 -2.34 18.00 -9.17
C ILE A 111 -3.01 18.78 -8.04
N SER A 112 -3.66 18.09 -7.10
CA SER A 112 -4.34 18.66 -5.93
C SER A 112 -3.52 18.35 -4.69
N HIS A 113 -2.96 19.38 -4.04
CA HIS A 113 -2.06 19.25 -2.89
C HIS A 113 -0.83 18.36 -3.18
N PRO A 114 -0.04 18.65 -4.23
CA PRO A 114 1.04 17.76 -4.69
C PRO A 114 2.18 17.59 -3.69
N ASP A 115 2.41 18.57 -2.82
CA ASP A 115 3.34 18.52 -1.70
C ASP A 115 2.89 17.53 -0.62
N LEU A 116 1.62 17.59 -0.24
CA LEU A 116 1.00 16.61 0.66
C LEU A 116 0.97 15.21 0.03
N PHE A 117 0.66 15.12 -1.27
CA PHE A 117 0.70 13.86 -2.01
C PHE A 117 2.12 13.26 -2.01
N TYR A 118 3.15 14.08 -2.20
CA TYR A 118 4.53 13.65 -2.07
C TYR A 118 4.83 13.13 -0.65
N ALA A 119 4.44 13.88 0.38
CA ALA A 119 4.67 13.51 1.77
C ALA A 119 3.97 12.19 2.18
N LEU A 120 2.74 11.96 1.70
CA LEU A 120 1.98 10.74 1.96
C LEU A 120 2.56 9.49 1.28
N ARG A 121 3.50 9.63 0.33
CA ARG A 121 4.12 8.53 -0.42
C ARG A 121 5.52 8.20 0.08
N GLY A 122 5.65 7.93 1.38
CA GLY A 122 6.92 7.51 2.01
C GLY A 122 7.32 8.32 3.23
N GLY A 123 6.67 9.47 3.51
CA GLY A 123 6.95 10.31 4.68
C GLY A 123 6.49 9.74 6.02
N GLY A 124 5.89 8.55 6.03
CA GLY A 124 5.43 7.85 7.22
C GLY A 124 4.04 8.28 7.69
N ALA A 125 3.33 7.34 8.33
CA ALA A 125 1.94 7.55 8.74
C ALA A 125 1.77 8.29 10.07
N GLY A 126 0.62 8.96 10.22
CA GLY A 126 0.18 9.58 11.46
C GLY A 126 0.60 11.04 11.65
N SER A 127 1.30 11.63 10.67
CA SER A 127 1.77 13.04 10.74
C SER A 127 0.97 13.99 9.85
N TRP A 128 0.25 13.47 8.85
CA TRP A 128 -0.31 14.26 7.75
C TRP A 128 -1.85 14.39 7.79
N GLY A 129 -2.51 13.58 8.62
CA GLY A 129 -3.97 13.49 8.71
C GLY A 129 -4.47 12.04 8.78
N VAL A 130 -5.78 11.88 8.66
CA VAL A 130 -6.46 10.57 8.69
C VAL A 130 -6.89 10.20 7.28
N ILE A 131 -6.20 9.23 6.67
CA ILE A 131 -6.58 8.67 5.37
C ILE A 131 -7.80 7.79 5.57
N PHE A 132 -8.83 7.98 4.74
CA PHE A 132 -10.01 7.12 4.72
C PHE A 132 -10.18 6.35 3.40
N PHE A 133 -9.66 6.88 2.28
CA PHE A 133 -9.51 6.13 1.03
C PHE A 133 -8.13 6.33 0.41
N ALA A 134 -7.65 5.32 -0.32
CA ALA A 134 -6.51 5.44 -1.21
C ALA A 134 -6.77 4.68 -2.52
N THR A 135 -6.32 5.24 -3.63
CA THR A 135 -6.46 4.67 -4.97
C THR A 135 -5.11 4.17 -5.46
N PHE A 136 -5.00 2.88 -5.79
CA PHE A 136 -3.78 2.25 -6.29
C PHE A 136 -3.94 1.84 -7.75
N ARG A 137 -2.85 1.93 -8.52
CA ARG A 137 -2.76 1.28 -9.84
C ARG A 137 -2.98 -0.21 -9.72
N THR A 138 -3.64 -0.78 -10.71
CA THR A 138 -3.74 -2.23 -10.88
C THR A 138 -3.10 -2.65 -12.20
N PHE A 139 -2.65 -3.89 -12.26
CA PHE A 139 -1.98 -4.46 -13.42
C PHE A 139 -2.69 -5.74 -13.84
N PRO A 140 -2.57 -6.16 -15.11
CA PRO A 140 -3.04 -7.48 -15.53
C PRO A 140 -2.36 -8.60 -14.73
N THR A 141 -3.10 -9.66 -14.44
CA THR A 141 -2.49 -10.91 -13.94
C THR A 141 -1.55 -11.51 -14.99
N PHE A 142 -0.54 -12.23 -14.53
CA PHE A 142 0.39 -12.99 -15.36
C PHE A 142 0.67 -14.35 -14.71
N ASP A 143 1.17 -15.29 -15.49
CA ASP A 143 1.59 -16.60 -14.97
C ASP A 143 2.83 -16.43 -14.09
N GLU A 144 2.72 -16.82 -12.82
CA GLU A 144 3.83 -16.79 -11.88
C GLU A 144 4.51 -18.15 -11.78
N ALA A 145 5.85 -18.13 -11.74
CA ALA A 145 6.66 -19.27 -11.33
C ALA A 145 7.24 -18.98 -9.95
N PHE A 146 7.08 -19.93 -9.02
CA PHE A 146 7.64 -19.84 -7.69
C PHE A 146 8.63 -20.99 -7.45
N SER A 147 9.77 -20.67 -6.85
CA SER A 147 10.79 -21.65 -6.45
C SER A 147 11.14 -21.45 -4.98
N VAL A 148 11.23 -22.55 -4.23
CA VAL A 148 11.75 -22.54 -2.86
C VAL A 148 13.21 -22.97 -2.90
N ILE A 149 14.11 -22.11 -2.43
CA ILE A 149 15.52 -22.45 -2.24
C ILE A 149 15.73 -22.62 -0.73
N GLN A 150 16.05 -23.84 -0.30
CA GLN A 150 16.44 -24.12 1.08
C GLN A 150 17.95 -24.27 1.15
N ILE A 151 18.60 -23.46 1.97
CA ILE A 151 20.04 -23.55 2.21
C ILE A 151 20.26 -24.08 3.62
N ALA A 152 20.87 -25.25 3.73
CA ALA A 152 21.26 -25.84 5.00
C ALA A 152 22.74 -25.54 5.29
N ALA A 153 23.04 -25.09 6.50
CA ALA A 153 24.41 -24.93 6.98
C ALA A 153 24.66 -25.88 8.15
N SER A 154 25.82 -26.54 8.15
CA SER A 154 26.21 -27.50 9.20
C SER A 154 26.85 -26.85 10.42
N SER A 155 27.15 -25.55 10.36
CA SER A 155 27.73 -24.77 11.46
C SER A 155 27.45 -23.28 11.32
N ASN A 156 27.60 -22.51 12.41
CA ASN A 156 27.45 -21.06 12.39
C ASN A 156 28.48 -20.37 11.47
N ALA A 157 29.69 -20.93 11.36
CA ALA A 157 30.72 -20.44 10.44
C ALA A 157 30.28 -20.60 8.97
N ALA A 158 29.68 -21.75 8.63
CA ALA A 158 29.12 -21.99 7.30
C ALA A 158 27.92 -21.07 7.00
N MET A 159 27.09 -20.75 7.99
CA MET A 159 25.98 -19.83 7.83
C MET A 159 26.45 -18.39 7.50
N GLY A 160 27.50 -17.91 8.15
CA GLY A 160 28.09 -16.59 7.85
C GLY A 160 28.61 -16.48 6.41
N ALA A 161 29.30 -17.52 5.92
CA ALA A 161 29.79 -17.56 4.53
C ALA A 161 28.64 -17.59 3.50
N THR A 162 27.55 -18.32 3.79
CA THR A 162 26.37 -18.40 2.92
C THR A 162 25.66 -17.06 2.76
N VAL A 163 25.54 -16.28 3.83
CA VAL A 163 24.84 -14.97 3.79
C VAL A 163 25.61 -13.92 2.99
N HIS A 164 26.95 -14.02 2.92
CA HIS A 164 27.79 -13.08 2.15
C HIS A 164 27.92 -13.42 0.66
N ALA A 165 27.48 -14.62 0.24
CA ALA A 165 27.60 -15.08 -1.15
C ALA A 165 26.34 -14.81 -2.01
N LEU A 166 25.30 -14.19 -1.44
CA LEU A 166 24.05 -13.77 -2.08
C LEU A 166 23.97 -12.24 -2.07
#